data_AF-A0A6I2RBG4-F1
#
_entry.id   AF-A0A6I2RBG4-F1
#
_cell.length_a   1.000
_cell.length_b   1.000
_cell.length_c   1.000
_cell.angle_alpha   90.00
_cell.angle_beta   90.00
_cell.angle_gamma   90.00
#
_symmetry.space_group_name_H-M   'P 1'
#
loop_
_entity.id
_entity.type
_entity.pdbx_description
1 polymer ?
#
loop_
_entity_poly.entity_id
_entity_poly.type
_entity_poly.pdbx_seq_one_letter_code
_entity_poly.pdbx_strand_id
1 'polypeptide(L)'
;MPADGESEGLKLDRNMFWDVIDSTNAAGPYPDQETWRCRMTAALEKHTMEEILDWQLILEEYMQSACRQDILAAAAARGVPCLGDGFSQFRAWLIAGGEEVYRNVLEEPDCLADLPGNGDAFQFKGLTLAVYYAYEVQLFRNCPEELRDLYSDLRGRTLDAGILEDIRSGLPQRGDITDGWNERDLPTLFPRICSRGHTLPDRELVRQIKLNELFQSPDQVHAFVEQDGGRNSYLLHGTPQNIADFLADHDLADRVTLTDTSYELIMSVSGSVIDQCPDKKMQEEVTHALRSIQRGERPPGSIFSPTMAEMALWLQSEQEPGQGRMVQMM
;
A
#
# COMPACT_ATOMS: atom_id res chain seq x y z
N MET A 1 20.91 -39.17 23.21
CA MET A 1 21.93 -38.60 22.30
C MET A 1 22.24 -39.69 21.30
N PRO A 2 21.85 -39.55 20.02
CA PRO A 2 22.01 -38.37 19.16
C PRO A 2 20.79 -37.43 19.26
N ALA A 3 20.99 -36.11 19.34
CA ALA A 3 21.27 -35.16 18.27
C ALA A 3 19.96 -34.71 17.61
N ASP A 4 19.20 -33.93 18.39
CA ASP A 4 18.20 -33.00 17.86
C ASP A 4 18.99 -31.97 17.05
N GLY A 5 19.11 -32.23 15.75
CA GLY A 5 19.39 -31.19 14.79
C GLY A 5 18.14 -30.33 14.73
N GLU A 6 18.07 -29.30 15.58
CA GLU A 6 17.33 -28.10 15.23
C GLU A 6 17.90 -27.66 13.88
N SER A 7 17.14 -27.92 12.81
CA SER A 7 17.36 -27.15 11.60
C SER A 7 17.03 -25.72 12.01
N GLU A 8 18.06 -24.93 12.34
CA GLU A 8 18.00 -23.48 12.17
C GLU A 8 17.65 -23.28 10.69
N GLY A 9 16.35 -23.25 10.40
CA GLY A 9 15.83 -22.89 9.09
C GLY A 9 16.44 -21.53 8.79
N LEU A 10 17.15 -21.44 7.66
CA LEU A 10 17.71 -20.18 7.21
C LEU A 10 16.55 -19.20 7.09
N LYS A 11 16.49 -18.22 7.98
CA LYS A 11 15.48 -17.16 7.93
C LYS A 11 15.67 -16.42 6.62
N LEU A 12 14.62 -16.36 5.81
CA LEU A 12 14.71 -15.72 4.50
C LEU A 12 14.93 -14.20 4.72
N ASP A 13 16.01 -13.66 4.17
CA ASP A 13 16.38 -12.25 4.31
C ASP A 13 16.06 -11.43 3.05
N ARG A 14 16.31 -10.11 3.12
CA ARG A 14 16.06 -9.17 2.03
C ARG A 14 16.75 -9.57 0.73
N ASN A 15 17.99 -10.06 0.79
CA ASN A 15 18.75 -10.41 -0.41
C ASN A 15 18.19 -11.68 -1.04
N MET A 16 17.87 -12.68 -0.20
CA MET A 16 17.23 -13.91 -0.65
C MET A 16 15.87 -13.64 -1.32
N PHE A 17 15.10 -12.65 -0.84
CA PHE A 17 13.85 -12.24 -1.48
C PHE A 17 14.07 -11.78 -2.93
N TRP A 18 15.02 -10.87 -3.15
CA TRP A 18 15.33 -10.35 -4.49
C TRP A 18 16.03 -11.38 -5.37
N ASP A 19 16.89 -12.24 -4.81
CA ASP A 19 17.55 -13.33 -5.54
C ASP A 19 16.53 -14.29 -6.19
N VAL A 20 15.41 -14.58 -5.52
CA VAL A 20 14.32 -15.39 -6.09
C VAL A 20 13.70 -14.69 -7.31
N ILE A 21 13.43 -13.39 -7.22
CA ILE A 21 12.87 -12.58 -8.32
C ILE A 21 13.88 -12.50 -9.48
N ASP A 22 15.15 -12.20 -9.19
CA ASP A 22 16.20 -12.05 -10.17
C ASP A 22 16.51 -13.37 -10.87
N SER A 23 16.49 -14.49 -10.15
CA SER A 23 16.64 -15.83 -10.75
C SER A 23 15.49 -16.16 -11.70
N THR A 24 14.28 -15.68 -11.40
CA THR A 24 13.12 -15.80 -12.29
C THR A 24 13.35 -14.98 -13.55
N ASN A 25 13.83 -13.73 -13.39
CA ASN A 25 14.14 -12.76 -14.46
C ASN A 25 15.33 -13.15 -15.35
N ALA A 26 16.32 -13.87 -14.83
CA ALA A 26 17.50 -14.31 -15.58
C ALA A 26 17.18 -15.30 -16.72
N ALA A 27 16.03 -15.96 -16.70
CA ALA A 27 15.62 -16.93 -17.71
C ALA A 27 15.09 -16.29 -19.03
N GLY A 28 15.33 -14.98 -19.23
CA GLY A 28 15.03 -14.22 -20.44
C GLY A 28 13.63 -13.58 -20.45
N PRO A 29 13.34 -12.70 -21.43
CA PRO A 29 12.06 -12.01 -21.53
C PRO A 29 10.91 -13.01 -21.66
N TYR A 30 9.83 -12.74 -20.92
CA TYR A 30 8.69 -13.66 -20.80
C TYR A 30 7.71 -13.45 -21.95
N PRO A 31 7.17 -14.54 -22.54
CA PRO A 31 6.11 -14.43 -23.53
C PRO A 31 4.79 -13.91 -22.91
N ASP A 32 4.57 -14.18 -21.62
CA ASP A 32 3.36 -13.83 -20.88
C ASP A 32 3.56 -13.93 -19.34
N GLN A 33 2.59 -13.40 -18.58
CA GLN A 33 2.60 -13.38 -17.11
C GLN A 33 2.48 -14.77 -16.46
N GLU A 34 1.82 -15.72 -17.12
CA GLU A 34 1.61 -17.07 -16.59
C GLU A 34 2.91 -17.88 -16.62
N THR A 35 3.72 -17.68 -17.67
CA THR A 35 5.07 -18.24 -17.75
C THR A 35 5.97 -17.70 -16.63
N TRP A 36 5.88 -16.40 -16.33
CA TRP A 36 6.59 -15.80 -15.18
C TRP A 36 6.14 -16.45 -13.87
N ARG A 37 4.82 -16.52 -13.64
CA ARG A 37 4.21 -17.11 -12.45
C ARG A 37 4.68 -18.54 -12.21
N CYS A 38 4.68 -19.39 -13.25
CA CYS A 38 5.15 -20.77 -13.14
C CYS A 38 6.61 -20.87 -12.71
N ARG A 39 7.48 -20.00 -13.25
CA ARG A 39 8.91 -19.97 -12.88
C ARG A 39 9.11 -19.49 -11.45
N MET A 40 8.38 -18.46 -11.05
CA MET A 40 8.41 -17.96 -9.68
C MET A 40 7.94 -19.02 -8.69
N THR A 41 6.83 -19.71 -8.97
CA THR A 41 6.35 -20.84 -8.17
C THR A 41 7.43 -21.91 -8.07
N ALA A 42 8.06 -22.31 -9.18
CA ALA A 42 9.12 -23.31 -9.18
C ALA A 42 10.40 -22.87 -8.45
N ALA A 43 10.68 -21.57 -8.38
CA ALA A 43 11.79 -21.02 -7.59
C ALA A 43 11.47 -21.08 -6.10
N LEU A 44 10.27 -20.63 -5.70
CA LEU A 44 9.78 -20.67 -4.33
C LEU A 44 9.60 -22.10 -3.80
N GLU A 45 9.23 -23.06 -4.65
CA GLU A 45 9.13 -24.49 -4.28
C GLU A 45 10.44 -25.11 -3.78
N LYS A 46 11.59 -24.45 -3.96
CA LYS A 46 12.87 -24.93 -3.43
C LYS A 46 13.08 -24.54 -1.97
N HIS A 47 12.24 -23.65 -1.45
CA HIS A 47 12.27 -23.15 -0.09
C HIS A 47 11.29 -23.92 0.79
N THR A 48 11.55 -23.93 2.09
CA THR A 48 10.67 -24.50 3.11
C THR A 48 9.38 -23.68 3.26
N MET A 49 8.35 -24.26 3.90
CA MET A 49 7.10 -23.52 4.16
C MET A 49 7.33 -22.26 4.99
N GLU A 50 8.19 -22.32 6.02
CA GLU A 50 8.53 -21.16 6.86
C GLU A 50 9.25 -20.07 6.06
N GLU A 51 10.20 -20.44 5.19
CA GLU A 51 10.86 -19.48 4.28
C GLU A 51 9.88 -18.83 3.29
N ILE A 52 8.88 -19.58 2.80
CA ILE A 52 7.82 -19.01 1.93
C ILE A 52 6.93 -18.03 2.71
N LEU A 53 6.62 -18.31 3.98
CA LEU A 53 5.87 -17.40 4.84
C LEU A 53 6.67 -16.11 5.11
N ASP A 54 7.96 -16.23 5.43
CA ASP A 54 8.86 -15.07 5.58
C ASP A 54 8.95 -14.27 4.27
N TRP A 55 9.05 -14.95 3.12
CA TRP A 55 9.05 -14.31 1.79
C TRP A 55 7.77 -13.51 1.54
N GLN A 56 6.60 -14.05 1.90
CA GLN A 56 5.31 -13.37 1.77
C GLN A 56 5.23 -12.12 2.66
N LEU A 57 5.74 -12.18 3.90
CA LEU A 57 5.80 -11.02 4.78
C LEU A 57 6.73 -9.92 4.25
N ILE A 58 7.85 -10.29 3.62
CA ILE A 58 8.75 -9.34 2.94
C ILE A 58 8.06 -8.74 1.71
N LEU A 59 7.32 -9.55 0.92
CA LEU A 59 6.52 -9.05 -0.19
C LEU A 59 5.52 -7.99 0.30
N GLU A 60 4.81 -8.27 1.39
CA GLU A 60 3.83 -7.35 1.98
C GLU A 60 4.48 -6.04 2.42
N GLU A 61 5.67 -6.06 3.03
CA GLU A 61 6.38 -4.82 3.39
C GLU A 61 6.78 -4.00 2.15
N TYR A 62 7.25 -4.65 1.07
CA TYR A 62 7.55 -3.93 -0.18
C TYR A 62 6.28 -3.42 -0.88
N MET A 63 5.18 -4.17 -0.84
CA MET A 63 3.88 -3.70 -1.33
C MET A 63 3.41 -2.48 -0.54
N GLN A 64 3.54 -2.50 0.79
CA GLN A 64 3.17 -1.39 1.65
C GLN A 64 4.10 -0.18 1.45
N SER A 65 5.40 -0.40 1.29
CA SER A 65 6.39 0.66 1.06
C SER A 65 6.17 1.42 -0.26
N ALA A 66 5.59 0.75 -1.27
CA ALA A 66 5.18 1.38 -2.52
C ALA A 66 3.75 1.97 -2.48
N CYS A 67 3.04 1.84 -1.36
CA CYS A 67 1.71 2.44 -1.14
C CYS A 67 1.85 3.93 -0.79
N ARG A 68 2.36 4.70 -1.75
CA ARG A 68 2.63 6.14 -1.62
C ARG A 68 1.77 6.94 -2.58
N GLN A 69 1.42 8.15 -2.18
CA GLN A 69 0.62 9.07 -2.98
C GLN A 69 1.35 9.52 -4.24
N ASP A 70 2.68 9.68 -4.20
CA ASP A 70 3.47 10.03 -5.38
C ASP A 70 3.56 8.89 -6.39
N ILE A 71 3.64 7.64 -5.93
CA ILE A 71 3.60 6.44 -6.78
C ILE A 71 2.21 6.28 -7.39
N LEU A 72 1.14 6.47 -6.62
CA LEU A 72 -0.24 6.45 -7.12
C LEU A 72 -0.47 7.52 -8.19
N ALA A 73 -0.03 8.76 -7.93
CA ALA A 73 -0.16 9.88 -8.85
C ALA A 73 0.65 9.67 -10.13
N ALA A 74 1.87 9.16 -10.03
CA ALA A 74 2.71 8.84 -11.18
C ALA A 74 2.11 7.70 -12.01
N ALA A 75 1.56 6.66 -11.38
CA ALA A 75 0.86 5.57 -12.05
C ALA A 75 -0.38 6.08 -12.80
N ALA A 76 -1.20 6.92 -12.16
CA ALA A 76 -2.36 7.55 -12.78
C ALA A 76 -1.96 8.43 -13.98
N ALA A 77 -0.92 9.26 -13.84
CA ALA A 77 -0.37 10.07 -14.93
C ALA A 77 0.18 9.22 -16.09
N ARG A 78 0.73 8.04 -15.77
CA ARG A 78 1.24 7.07 -16.76
C ARG A 78 0.11 6.30 -17.46
N GLY A 79 -1.14 6.46 -17.01
CA GLY A 79 -2.32 5.82 -17.55
C GLY A 79 -2.52 4.39 -17.05
N VAL A 80 -1.93 4.04 -15.91
CA VAL A 80 -2.16 2.74 -15.26
C VAL A 80 -3.62 2.70 -14.76
N PRO A 81 -4.38 1.63 -15.02
CA PRO A 81 -5.73 1.49 -14.50
C PRO A 81 -5.66 1.20 -12.99
N CYS A 82 -5.70 2.24 -12.15
CA CYS A 82 -5.52 2.17 -10.70
C CYS A 82 -6.79 1.83 -9.89
N LEU A 83 -7.94 1.65 -10.55
CA LEU A 83 -9.20 1.24 -9.89
C LEU A 83 -9.23 -0.26 -9.58
N GLY A 84 -10.10 -0.67 -8.65
CA GLY A 84 -10.14 -2.04 -8.14
C GLY A 84 -8.76 -2.45 -7.61
N ASP A 85 -8.29 -3.65 -7.94
CA ASP A 85 -6.96 -4.13 -7.53
C ASP A 85 -5.81 -3.54 -8.38
N GLY A 86 -6.09 -2.54 -9.22
CA GLY A 86 -5.18 -2.07 -10.26
C GLY A 86 -3.90 -1.43 -9.72
N PHE A 87 -3.99 -0.63 -8.65
CA PHE A 87 -2.81 -0.07 -8.00
C PHE A 87 -1.99 -1.14 -7.26
N SER A 88 -2.64 -2.12 -6.64
CA SER A 88 -1.96 -3.28 -6.04
C SER A 88 -1.22 -4.10 -7.10
N GLN A 89 -1.83 -4.33 -8.27
CA GLN A 89 -1.17 -4.98 -9.40
C GLN A 89 0.00 -4.17 -9.95
N PHE A 90 -0.06 -2.84 -9.90
CA PHE A 90 1.05 -1.98 -10.28
C PHE A 90 2.24 -2.10 -9.32
N ARG A 91 1.99 -2.10 -8.01
CA ARG A 91 3.04 -2.31 -7.01
C ARG A 91 3.67 -3.70 -7.15
N ALA A 92 2.85 -4.74 -7.38
CA ALA A 92 3.35 -6.08 -7.68
C ALA A 92 4.19 -6.13 -8.95
N TRP A 93 3.84 -5.35 -9.97
CA TRP A 93 4.63 -5.22 -11.20
C TRP A 93 5.99 -4.57 -10.94
N LEU A 94 6.05 -3.51 -10.12
CA LEU A 94 7.32 -2.88 -9.73
C LEU A 94 8.26 -3.88 -9.06
N ILE A 95 7.73 -4.69 -8.14
CA ILE A 95 8.50 -5.72 -7.42
C ILE A 95 8.95 -6.83 -8.37
N ALA A 96 8.07 -7.32 -9.25
CA ALA A 96 8.42 -8.33 -10.24
C ALA A 96 9.51 -7.84 -11.24
N GLY A 97 9.61 -6.52 -11.43
CA GLY A 97 10.66 -5.87 -12.21
C GLY A 97 12.07 -5.94 -11.59
N GLY A 98 12.19 -6.39 -10.34
CA GLY A 98 13.46 -6.49 -9.60
C GLY A 98 13.79 -5.25 -8.77
N GLU A 99 14.80 -5.38 -7.90
CA GLU A 99 15.12 -4.38 -6.87
C GLU A 99 15.47 -3.02 -7.49
N GLU A 100 16.26 -3.02 -8.58
CA GLU A 100 16.72 -1.80 -9.22
C GLU A 100 15.54 -0.99 -9.80
N VAL A 101 14.60 -1.65 -10.49
CA VAL A 101 13.41 -1.00 -11.05
C VAL A 101 12.55 -0.43 -9.93
N TYR A 102 12.27 -1.25 -8.91
CA TYR A 102 11.48 -0.85 -7.76
C TYR A 102 12.08 0.37 -7.06
N ARG A 103 13.37 0.31 -6.70
CA ARG A 103 14.07 1.40 -6.01
C ARG A 103 14.14 2.68 -6.83
N ASN A 104 14.44 2.58 -8.13
CA ASN A 104 14.53 3.75 -9.00
C ASN A 104 13.19 4.47 -9.13
N VAL A 105 12.08 3.74 -9.21
CA VAL A 105 10.74 4.34 -9.27
C VAL A 105 10.35 4.97 -7.94
N LEU A 106 10.72 4.38 -6.80
CA LEU A 106 10.46 4.97 -5.48
C LEU A 106 11.29 6.24 -5.21
N GLU A 107 12.51 6.31 -5.75
CA GLU A 107 13.36 7.51 -5.65
C GLU A 107 12.90 8.59 -6.63
N GLU A 108 12.55 8.23 -7.87
CA GLU A 108 12.16 9.17 -8.92
C GLU A 108 10.97 8.63 -9.74
N PRO A 109 9.71 8.83 -9.30
CA PRO A 109 8.55 8.28 -9.96
C PRO A 109 8.36 8.77 -11.40
N ASP A 110 8.89 9.95 -11.75
CA ASP A 110 8.84 10.47 -13.13
C ASP A 110 9.69 9.61 -14.10
N CYS A 111 10.55 8.72 -13.59
CA CYS A 111 11.29 7.75 -14.42
C CYS A 111 10.39 6.69 -15.06
N LEU A 112 9.15 6.50 -14.59
CA LEU A 112 8.13 5.67 -15.26
C LEU A 112 7.89 6.10 -16.72
N ALA A 113 8.22 7.35 -17.06
CA ALA A 113 8.23 7.82 -18.43
C ALA A 113 9.10 6.94 -19.32
N ASP A 114 10.28 6.51 -18.85
CA ASP A 114 11.26 5.78 -19.65
C ASP A 114 10.93 4.31 -19.88
N LEU A 115 10.07 3.74 -19.04
CA LEU A 115 9.72 2.34 -19.12
C LEU A 115 8.81 2.08 -20.32
N PRO A 116 9.10 1.03 -21.13
CA PRO A 116 8.31 0.69 -22.30
C PRO A 116 6.95 0.12 -21.87
N GLY A 117 5.91 0.36 -22.68
CA GLY A 117 4.56 -0.13 -22.42
C GLY A 117 3.55 0.99 -22.23
N ASN A 118 2.29 0.61 -22.12
CA ASN A 118 1.15 1.47 -21.78
C ASN A 118 0.49 0.94 -20.50
N GLY A 119 -0.55 1.62 -20.01
CA GLY A 119 -1.20 1.35 -18.72
C GLY A 119 -1.29 -0.13 -18.31
N ASP A 120 -1.86 -0.97 -19.16
CA ASP A 120 -2.10 -2.40 -18.88
C ASP A 120 -0.80 -3.22 -18.76
N ALA A 121 0.27 -2.79 -19.43
CA ALA A 121 1.57 -3.47 -19.35
C ALA A 121 2.20 -3.38 -17.96
N PHE A 122 1.72 -2.46 -17.12
CA PHE A 122 2.19 -2.24 -15.76
C PHE A 122 1.38 -2.98 -14.70
N GLN A 123 0.49 -3.90 -15.07
CA GLN A 123 -0.28 -4.70 -14.12
C GLN A 123 0.30 -6.10 -13.97
N PHE A 124 0.42 -6.59 -12.74
CA PHE A 124 0.87 -7.97 -12.51
C PHE A 124 0.09 -8.68 -11.40
N LYS A 125 -0.84 -9.57 -11.78
CA LYS A 125 -1.60 -10.42 -10.84
C LYS A 125 -0.82 -11.67 -10.42
N GLY A 126 0.18 -12.07 -11.21
CA GLY A 126 0.84 -13.37 -11.05
C GLY A 126 1.67 -13.49 -9.77
N LEU A 127 2.19 -12.39 -9.22
CA LEU A 127 3.13 -12.43 -8.11
C LEU A 127 2.54 -13.10 -6.86
N THR A 128 1.42 -12.58 -6.36
CA THR A 128 0.75 -13.09 -5.14
C THR A 128 0.27 -14.53 -5.33
N LEU A 129 -0.26 -14.85 -6.52
CA LEU A 129 -0.66 -16.22 -6.86
C LEU A 129 0.53 -17.20 -6.88
N ALA A 130 1.71 -16.75 -7.32
CA ALA A 130 2.89 -17.61 -7.38
C ALA A 130 3.30 -18.12 -5.99
N VAL A 131 3.22 -17.25 -4.97
CA VAL A 131 3.54 -17.57 -3.57
C VAL A 131 2.52 -18.55 -3.00
N TYR A 132 1.23 -18.24 -3.18
CA TYR A 132 0.14 -19.11 -2.74
C TYR A 132 0.30 -20.53 -3.30
N TYR A 133 0.55 -20.67 -4.60
CA TYR A 133 0.73 -22.00 -5.19
C TYR A 133 2.00 -22.70 -4.73
N ALA A 134 3.10 -21.99 -4.50
CA ALA A 134 4.33 -22.60 -3.97
C ALA A 134 4.09 -23.16 -2.56
N TYR A 135 3.36 -22.41 -1.71
CA TYR A 135 2.97 -22.84 -0.38
C TYR A 135 2.06 -24.08 -0.42
N GLU A 136 1.01 -24.06 -1.23
CA GLU A 136 0.10 -25.20 -1.41
C GLU A 136 0.83 -26.47 -1.85
N VAL A 137 1.80 -26.34 -2.77
CA VAL A 137 2.62 -27.47 -3.22
C VAL A 137 3.47 -28.03 -2.06
N GLN A 138 4.06 -27.17 -1.24
CA GLN A 138 4.82 -27.62 -0.06
C GLN A 138 3.93 -28.26 0.99
N LEU A 139 2.77 -27.68 1.27
CA LEU A 139 1.80 -28.24 2.20
C LEU A 139 1.35 -29.63 1.73
N PHE A 140 1.02 -29.79 0.46
CA PHE A 140 0.63 -31.07 -0.11
C PHE A 140 1.74 -32.13 -0.04
N ARG A 141 3.02 -31.74 -0.25
CA ARG A 141 4.16 -32.66 -0.21
C ARG A 141 4.51 -33.11 1.21
N ASN A 142 4.43 -32.21 2.19
CA ASN A 142 4.94 -32.44 3.53
C ASN A 142 3.84 -32.82 4.54
N CYS A 143 2.62 -32.29 4.37
CA CYS A 143 1.50 -32.43 5.28
C CYS A 143 0.14 -32.60 4.54
N PRO A 144 -0.05 -33.66 3.72
CA PRO A 144 -1.22 -33.80 2.84
C PRO A 144 -2.58 -33.93 3.56
N GLU A 145 -2.60 -34.19 4.87
CA GLU A 145 -3.84 -34.32 5.67
C GLU A 145 -4.27 -33.00 6.33
N GLU A 146 -3.43 -31.97 6.30
CA GLU A 146 -3.72 -30.70 6.94
C GLU A 146 -4.59 -29.81 6.04
N LEU A 147 -5.64 -29.22 6.63
CA LEU A 147 -6.59 -28.34 5.97
C LEU A 147 -6.33 -26.88 6.35
N ARG A 148 -5.10 -26.42 6.13
CA ARG A 148 -4.65 -25.04 6.34
C ARG A 148 -4.24 -24.43 5.00
N ASP A 149 -4.09 -23.12 4.95
CA ASP A 149 -3.64 -22.39 3.76
C ASP A 149 -2.57 -21.35 4.14
N LEU A 150 -2.04 -20.66 3.13
CA LEU A 150 -1.03 -19.62 3.34
C LEU A 150 -1.51 -18.55 4.34
N TYR A 151 -2.76 -18.10 4.22
CA TYR A 151 -3.29 -17.00 5.02
C TYR A 151 -3.60 -17.40 6.45
N SER A 152 -4.02 -18.66 6.69
CA SER A 152 -4.19 -19.18 8.03
C SER A 152 -2.88 -19.21 8.80
N ASP A 153 -1.78 -19.51 8.10
CA ASP A 153 -0.45 -19.66 8.71
C ASP A 153 0.28 -18.32 8.85
N LEU A 154 -0.05 -17.32 8.01
CA LEU A 154 0.38 -15.93 8.19
C LEU A 154 -0.34 -15.23 9.36
N ARG A 155 -1.52 -15.70 9.75
CA ARG A 155 -2.33 -15.01 10.76
C ARG A 155 -1.58 -14.85 12.07
N GLY A 156 -1.34 -13.60 12.47
CA GLY A 156 -0.64 -13.26 13.71
C GLY A 156 0.88 -13.36 13.63
N ARG A 157 1.44 -13.69 12.46
CA ARG A 157 2.87 -13.56 12.20
C ARG A 157 3.21 -12.10 11.90
N THR A 158 4.41 -11.72 12.27
CA THR A 158 4.96 -10.40 11.99
C THR A 158 6.38 -10.58 11.47
N LEU A 159 6.77 -9.70 10.55
CA LEU A 159 8.13 -9.69 10.05
C LEU A 159 9.10 -9.35 11.20
N ASP A 160 10.26 -10.00 11.19
CA ASP A 160 11.31 -9.70 12.14
C ASP A 160 11.72 -8.22 12.10
N ALA A 161 11.88 -7.61 13.27
CA ALA A 161 12.20 -6.20 13.37
C ALA A 161 13.54 -5.84 12.69
N GLY A 162 14.54 -6.73 12.71
CA GLY A 162 15.82 -6.52 12.05
C GLY A 162 15.71 -6.59 10.52
N ILE A 163 14.93 -7.53 9.99
CA ILE A 163 14.65 -7.60 8.55
C ILE A 163 13.85 -6.38 8.10
N LEU A 164 12.84 -5.99 8.89
CA LEU A 164 12.04 -4.79 8.64
C LEU A 164 12.90 -3.52 8.57
N GLU A 165 13.84 -3.37 9.51
CA GLU A 165 14.78 -2.25 9.52
C GLU A 165 15.75 -2.30 8.32
N ASP A 166 16.24 -3.48 7.95
CA ASP A 166 17.10 -3.65 6.76
C ASP A 166 16.35 -3.33 5.45
N ILE A 167 15.08 -3.71 5.31
CA ILE A 167 14.25 -3.30 4.18
C ILE A 167 14.11 -1.79 4.16
N ARG A 168 13.64 -1.19 5.26
CA ARG A 168 13.36 0.26 5.34
C ARG A 168 14.60 1.12 5.15
N SER A 169 15.76 0.70 5.65
CA SER A 169 17.02 1.41 5.45
C SER A 169 17.56 1.30 4.03
N GLY A 170 17.22 0.24 3.30
CA GLY A 170 17.55 0.07 1.88
C GLY A 170 16.65 0.86 0.92
N LEU A 171 15.50 1.36 1.40
CA LEU A 171 14.55 2.12 0.60
C LEU A 171 14.94 3.61 0.46
N PRO A 172 14.57 4.24 -0.67
CA PRO A 172 14.63 5.69 -0.85
C PRO A 172 14.05 6.47 0.33
N GLN A 173 14.80 7.44 0.85
CA GLN A 173 14.35 8.31 1.95
C GLN A 173 13.55 9.53 1.45
N ARG A 174 13.20 9.56 0.16
CA ARG A 174 12.37 10.61 -0.42
C ARG A 174 10.97 10.56 0.18
N GLY A 175 10.58 11.64 0.85
CA GLY A 175 9.24 11.79 1.42
C GLY A 175 8.14 11.69 0.36
N ASP A 176 7.00 11.15 0.77
CA ASP A 176 5.79 11.11 -0.05
C ASP A 176 5.21 12.52 -0.27
N ILE A 177 4.43 12.71 -1.33
CA ILE A 177 3.68 13.95 -1.54
C ILE A 177 2.48 14.01 -0.59
N THR A 178 1.96 15.22 -0.38
CA THR A 178 0.72 15.40 0.37
C THR A 178 -0.44 14.70 -0.31
N ASP A 179 -1.24 14.00 0.49
CA ASP A 179 -2.41 13.24 0.03
C ASP A 179 -3.43 14.10 -0.75
N GLY A 180 -3.56 15.40 -0.49
CA GLY A 180 -4.48 16.30 -1.20
C GLY A 180 -4.15 16.64 -2.66
N TRP A 181 -3.23 15.94 -3.32
CA TRP A 181 -2.91 16.17 -4.75
C TRP A 181 -4.13 15.94 -5.67
N ASN A 182 -4.14 16.60 -6.82
CA ASN A 182 -5.18 16.51 -7.85
C ASN A 182 -4.60 16.46 -9.28
N GLU A 183 -5.48 16.38 -10.30
CA GLU A 183 -5.10 16.20 -11.70
C GLU A 183 -4.20 17.32 -12.25
N ARG A 184 -4.31 18.53 -11.68
CA ARG A 184 -3.58 19.72 -12.13
C ARG A 184 -2.14 19.75 -11.62
N ASP A 185 -1.85 18.99 -10.58
CA ASP A 185 -0.51 18.90 -10.01
C ASP A 185 0.39 17.98 -10.85
N LEU A 186 -0.21 17.01 -11.57
CA LEU A 186 0.51 15.99 -12.34
C LEU A 186 1.57 16.54 -13.31
N PRO A 187 1.31 17.59 -14.11
CA PRO A 187 2.33 18.13 -15.02
C PRO A 187 3.54 18.75 -14.31
N THR A 188 3.35 19.23 -13.07
CA THR A 188 4.43 19.81 -12.26
C THR A 188 5.18 18.71 -11.50
N LEU A 189 4.46 17.70 -11.00
CA LEU A 189 5.03 16.57 -10.27
C LEU A 189 5.81 15.61 -11.19
N PHE A 190 5.27 15.35 -12.39
CA PHE A 190 5.79 14.33 -13.32
C PHE A 190 5.90 14.87 -14.76
N PRO A 191 6.77 15.87 -14.99
CA PRO A 191 6.89 16.53 -16.29
C PRO A 191 7.29 15.57 -17.41
N ARG A 192 8.12 14.56 -17.15
CA ARG A 192 8.58 13.61 -18.18
C ARG A 192 7.43 12.69 -18.59
N ILE A 193 6.67 12.15 -17.65
CA ILE A 193 5.48 11.34 -17.94
C ILE A 193 4.50 12.14 -18.78
N CYS A 194 4.18 13.37 -18.36
CA CYS A 194 3.20 14.23 -19.03
C CYS A 194 3.65 14.69 -20.43
N SER A 195 4.97 14.79 -20.67
CA SER A 195 5.53 15.18 -21.97
C SER A 195 5.37 14.12 -23.07
N ARG A 196 5.07 12.86 -22.73
CA ARG A 196 4.98 11.75 -23.70
C ARG A 196 3.65 11.66 -24.46
N GLY A 197 2.75 12.64 -24.30
CA GLY A 197 1.54 12.79 -25.12
C GLY A 197 0.42 11.81 -24.82
N HIS A 198 0.44 11.18 -23.63
CA HIS A 198 -0.67 10.39 -23.13
C HIS A 198 -1.79 11.31 -22.61
N THR A 199 -3.04 10.87 -22.73
CA THR A 199 -4.18 11.57 -22.12
C THR A 199 -4.07 11.45 -20.60
N LEU A 200 -3.95 12.58 -19.92
CA LEU A 200 -3.96 12.62 -18.46
C LEU A 200 -5.35 12.28 -17.92
N PRO A 201 -5.43 11.65 -16.72
CA PRO A 201 -6.71 11.41 -16.08
C PRO A 201 -7.40 12.74 -15.77
N ASP A 202 -8.72 12.78 -15.91
CA ASP A 202 -9.49 13.94 -15.50
C ASP A 202 -9.70 13.97 -13.98
N ARG A 203 -10.29 15.07 -13.51
CA ARG A 203 -10.56 15.30 -12.08
C ARG A 203 -11.42 14.19 -11.45
N GLU A 204 -12.39 13.66 -12.20
CA GLU A 204 -13.32 12.67 -11.67
C GLU A 204 -12.64 11.32 -11.55
N LEU A 205 -11.87 10.91 -12.56
CA LEU A 205 -11.07 9.69 -12.51
C LEU A 205 -10.02 9.74 -11.38
N VAL A 206 -9.31 10.86 -11.22
CA VAL A 206 -8.38 11.03 -10.09
C VAL A 206 -9.12 10.89 -8.76
N ARG A 207 -10.31 11.48 -8.62
CA ARG A 207 -11.12 11.35 -7.41
C ARG A 207 -11.51 9.90 -7.14
N GLN A 208 -11.98 9.15 -8.14
CA GLN A 208 -12.34 7.74 -8.01
C GLN A 208 -11.15 6.85 -7.65
N ILE A 209 -9.98 7.10 -8.24
CA ILE A 209 -8.74 6.39 -7.90
C ILE A 209 -8.42 6.55 -6.40
N LYS A 210 -8.54 7.79 -5.88
CA LYS A 210 -8.27 8.08 -4.47
C LYS A 210 -9.33 7.51 -3.54
N LEU A 211 -10.61 7.53 -3.91
CA LEU A 211 -11.67 6.84 -3.15
C LEU A 211 -11.40 5.34 -3.05
N ASN A 212 -11.05 4.71 -4.17
CA ASN A 212 -10.74 3.29 -4.24
C ASN A 212 -9.50 2.93 -3.41
N GLU A 213 -8.42 3.69 -3.54
CA GLU A 213 -7.18 3.44 -2.81
C GLU A 213 -7.38 3.63 -1.30
N LEU A 214 -8.01 4.74 -0.87
CA LEU A 214 -8.35 4.97 0.53
C LEU A 214 -9.23 3.84 1.09
N PHE A 215 -10.23 3.37 0.33
CA PHE A 215 -11.11 2.27 0.75
C PHE A 215 -10.39 0.92 0.90
N GLN A 216 -9.31 0.71 0.13
CA GLN A 216 -8.52 -0.51 0.21
C GLN A 216 -7.36 -0.41 1.20
N SER A 217 -7.07 0.79 1.72
CA SER A 217 -5.91 1.01 2.57
C SER A 217 -6.08 0.34 3.94
N PRO A 218 -5.08 -0.37 4.47
CA PRO A 218 -5.16 -0.97 5.81
C PRO A 218 -5.13 0.08 6.94
N ASP A 219 -4.66 1.30 6.67
CA ASP A 219 -4.50 2.38 7.66
C ASP A 219 -5.68 3.37 7.68
N GLN A 220 -6.86 2.94 7.24
CA GLN A 220 -8.08 3.75 7.24
C GLN A 220 -8.45 4.25 8.65
N VAL A 221 -8.70 5.55 8.75
CA VAL A 221 -9.18 6.21 9.97
C VAL A 221 -10.52 6.86 9.72
N HIS A 222 -11.48 6.53 10.59
CA HIS A 222 -12.78 7.16 10.64
C HIS A 222 -12.73 8.36 11.57
N ALA A 223 -12.96 9.55 11.02
CA ALA A 223 -13.02 10.79 11.78
C ALA A 223 -14.47 11.22 12.00
N PHE A 224 -14.82 11.48 13.26
CA PHE A 224 -16.10 12.05 13.66
C PHE A 224 -15.87 13.46 14.16
N VAL A 225 -16.39 14.44 13.44
CA VAL A 225 -16.27 15.86 13.77
C VAL A 225 -17.61 16.35 14.30
N GLU A 226 -17.63 16.81 15.54
CA GLU A 226 -18.77 17.47 16.18
C GLU A 226 -18.53 18.97 16.20
N GLN A 227 -19.45 19.73 15.61
CA GLN A 227 -19.37 21.18 15.52
C GLN A 227 -20.77 21.78 15.45
N ASP A 228 -21.04 22.81 16.26
CA ASP A 228 -22.30 23.57 16.26
C ASP A 228 -23.55 22.70 16.45
N GLY A 229 -23.42 21.61 17.23
CA GLY A 229 -24.50 20.64 17.47
C GLY A 229 -24.77 19.66 16.32
N GLY A 230 -23.99 19.74 15.23
CA GLY A 230 -23.96 18.76 14.16
C GLY A 230 -22.83 17.74 14.34
N ARG A 231 -22.94 16.60 13.65
CA ARG A 231 -21.87 15.58 13.59
C ARG A 231 -21.68 15.14 12.14
N ASN A 232 -20.47 15.32 11.63
CA ASN A 232 -20.05 14.83 10.32
C ASN A 232 -19.05 13.68 10.50
N SER A 233 -19.01 12.77 9.52
CA SER A 233 -18.06 11.67 9.50
C SER A 233 -17.28 11.64 8.19
N TYR A 234 -15.98 11.42 8.32
CA TYR A 234 -15.01 11.42 7.23
C TYR A 234 -14.14 10.17 7.30
N LEU A 235 -13.53 9.84 6.18
CA LEU A 235 -12.50 8.81 6.06
C LEU A 235 -11.20 9.47 5.62
N LEU A 236 -10.06 9.04 6.15
CA LEU A 236 -8.73 9.50 5.74
C LEU A 236 -7.67 8.42 5.98
N HIS A 237 -6.51 8.52 5.35
CA HIS A 237 -5.35 7.69 5.69
C HIS A 237 -4.79 8.10 7.06
N GLY A 238 -4.52 7.12 7.91
CA GLY A 238 -4.17 7.28 9.32
C GLY A 238 -2.74 7.71 9.63
N THR A 239 -2.02 8.29 8.67
CA THR A 239 -0.66 8.76 8.93
C THR A 239 -0.66 9.89 9.97
N PRO A 240 0.38 10.00 10.83
CA PRO A 240 0.44 11.07 11.83
C PRO A 240 0.33 12.47 11.22
N GLN A 241 0.88 12.61 10.02
CA GLN A 241 0.89 13.81 9.23
C GLN A 241 -0.52 14.19 8.75
N ASN A 242 -1.27 13.24 8.18
CA ASN A 242 -2.64 13.45 7.74
C ASN A 242 -3.58 13.70 8.93
N ILE A 243 -3.39 13.01 10.05
CA ILE A 243 -4.17 13.29 11.26
C ILE A 243 -3.93 14.72 11.74
N ALA A 244 -2.67 15.16 11.80
CA ALA A 244 -2.35 16.53 12.24
C ALA A 244 -2.89 17.60 11.29
N ASP A 245 -2.77 17.39 9.98
CA ASP A 245 -3.32 18.29 8.96
C ASP A 245 -4.87 18.32 9.04
N PHE A 246 -5.53 17.19 9.35
CA PHE A 246 -6.99 17.10 9.43
C PHE A 246 -7.51 17.84 10.66
N LEU A 247 -6.84 17.66 11.81
CA LEU A 247 -7.15 18.37 13.04
C LEU A 247 -6.93 19.88 12.90
N ALA A 248 -5.94 20.30 12.12
CA ALA A 248 -5.70 21.72 11.85
C ALA A 248 -6.78 22.34 10.95
N ASP A 249 -7.32 21.60 9.98
CA ASP A 249 -8.44 22.04 9.14
C ASP A 249 -9.78 22.09 9.89
N HIS A 250 -9.87 21.39 11.03
CA HIS A 250 -11.05 21.32 11.90
C HIS A 250 -10.80 21.94 13.29
N ASP A 251 -9.98 22.99 13.36
CA ASP A 251 -9.60 23.65 14.63
C ASP A 251 -10.78 24.31 15.37
N LEU A 252 -11.85 24.64 14.65
CA LEU A 252 -13.11 25.19 15.19
C LEU A 252 -14.09 24.12 15.69
N ALA A 253 -13.79 22.82 15.54
CA ALA A 253 -14.67 21.75 16.00
C ALA A 253 -14.74 21.69 17.53
N ASP A 254 -15.94 21.41 18.06
CA ASP A 254 -16.14 21.19 19.49
C ASP A 254 -15.39 19.93 19.95
N ARG A 255 -15.43 18.88 19.13
CA ARG A 255 -14.75 17.61 19.36
C ARG A 255 -14.48 16.88 18.05
N VAL A 256 -13.29 16.29 17.96
CA VAL A 256 -12.91 15.33 16.92
C VAL A 256 -12.58 13.99 17.56
N THR A 257 -13.17 12.90 17.07
CA THR A 257 -12.88 11.53 17.52
C THR A 257 -12.47 10.69 16.32
N LEU A 258 -11.29 10.08 16.41
CA LEU A 258 -10.69 9.23 15.40
C LEU A 258 -10.73 7.77 15.85
N THR A 259 -11.24 6.88 15.00
CA THR A 259 -11.26 5.43 15.25
C THR A 259 -10.70 4.66 14.07
N ASP A 260 -10.25 3.44 14.31
CA ASP A 260 -9.98 2.49 13.22
C ASP A 260 -11.30 1.95 12.62
N THR A 261 -11.18 1.00 11.69
CA THR A 261 -12.31 0.32 11.04
C THR A 261 -13.08 -0.62 11.97
N SER A 262 -12.50 -1.02 13.10
CA SER A 262 -13.13 -1.79 14.18
C SER A 262 -13.80 -0.90 15.24
N TYR A 263 -13.81 0.42 15.03
CA TYR A 263 -14.30 1.43 15.98
C TYR A 263 -13.51 1.49 17.30
N GLU A 264 -12.27 1.00 17.30
CA GLU A 264 -11.35 1.22 18.40
C GLU A 264 -10.79 2.64 18.36
N LEU A 265 -10.64 3.26 19.53
CA LEU A 265 -10.21 4.66 19.64
C LEU A 265 -8.74 4.80 19.22
N ILE A 266 -8.48 5.66 18.24
CA ILE A 266 -7.12 6.10 17.88
C ILE A 266 -6.78 7.39 18.64
N MET A 267 -7.66 8.38 18.56
CA MET A 267 -7.44 9.68 19.19
C MET A 267 -8.75 10.43 19.43
N SER A 268 -8.83 11.19 20.52
CA SER A 268 -9.89 12.17 20.78
C SER A 268 -9.25 13.53 21.06
N VAL A 269 -9.85 14.57 20.48
CA VAL A 269 -9.38 15.95 20.56
C VAL A 269 -10.57 16.87 20.83
N SER A 270 -10.43 17.81 21.76
CA SER A 270 -11.40 18.88 22.00
C SER A 270 -10.72 20.23 21.81
N GLY A 271 -11.19 21.00 20.81
CA GLY A 271 -10.50 22.18 20.31
C GLY A 271 -9.07 21.83 19.87
N SER A 272 -8.06 22.45 20.50
CA SER A 272 -6.65 22.23 20.16
C SER A 272 -5.91 21.25 21.07
N VAL A 273 -6.61 20.54 21.97
CA VAL A 273 -6.00 19.67 22.98
C VAL A 273 -6.36 18.20 22.73
N ILE A 274 -5.34 17.34 22.66
CA ILE A 274 -5.53 15.88 22.60
C ILE A 274 -5.93 15.38 23.98
N ASP A 275 -7.15 14.86 24.10
CA ASP A 275 -7.71 14.34 25.35
C ASP A 275 -7.27 12.90 25.63
N GLN A 276 -7.32 12.06 24.60
CA GLN A 276 -7.05 10.62 24.70
C GLN A 276 -6.35 10.14 23.43
N CYS A 277 -5.29 9.36 23.59
CA CYS A 277 -4.63 8.62 22.52
C CYS A 277 -3.99 7.37 23.16
N PRO A 278 -4.48 6.15 22.87
CA PRO A 278 -3.94 4.94 23.48
C PRO A 278 -2.49 4.66 23.08
N ASP A 279 -2.11 5.02 21.86
CA ASP A 279 -0.75 4.87 21.34
C ASP A 279 0.08 6.14 21.61
N LYS A 280 1.08 6.01 22.48
CA LYS A 280 1.97 7.12 22.84
C LYS A 280 2.84 7.60 21.68
N LYS A 281 3.29 6.68 20.81
CA LYS A 281 4.13 7.05 19.66
C LYS A 281 3.30 7.88 18.67
N MET A 282 2.10 7.42 18.35
CA MET A 282 1.14 8.17 17.53
C MET A 282 0.86 9.55 18.12
N GLN A 283 0.64 9.63 19.44
CA GLN A 283 0.39 10.90 20.13
C GLN A 283 1.57 11.88 19.97
N GLU A 284 2.81 11.41 20.15
CA GLU A 284 4.01 12.23 20.02
C GLU A 284 4.19 12.76 18.59
N GLU A 285 4.01 11.90 17.59
CA GLU A 285 4.17 12.24 16.17
C GLU A 285 3.11 13.24 15.69
N VAL A 286 1.82 13.01 16.01
CA VAL A 286 0.74 13.96 15.69
C VAL A 286 0.96 15.29 16.41
N THR A 287 1.32 15.25 17.70
CA THR A 287 1.56 16.48 18.47
C THR A 287 2.70 17.30 17.85
N HIS A 288 3.78 16.64 17.44
CA HIS A 288 4.89 17.30 16.76
C HIS A 288 4.42 17.96 15.45
N ALA A 289 3.74 17.19 14.58
CA ALA A 289 3.26 17.67 13.29
C ALA A 289 2.23 18.82 13.42
N LEU A 290 1.33 18.75 14.40
CA LEU A 290 0.30 19.77 14.66
C LEU A 290 0.93 21.06 15.22
N ARG A 291 1.92 20.95 16.11
CA ARG A 291 2.62 22.13 16.64
C ARG A 291 3.35 22.90 15.56
N SER A 292 3.96 22.22 14.59
CA SER A 292 4.62 22.90 13.47
C SER A 292 3.62 23.70 12.61
N ILE A 293 2.37 23.23 12.44
CA ILE A 293 1.31 24.01 11.79
C ILE A 293 0.94 25.22 12.67
N GLN A 294 0.66 25.00 13.95
CA GLN A 294 0.21 26.06 14.87
C GLN A 294 1.23 27.18 15.07
N ARG A 295 2.53 26.86 14.97
CA ARG A 295 3.63 27.83 15.01
C ARG A 295 3.86 28.56 13.69
N GLY A 296 3.18 28.17 12.61
CA GLY A 296 3.37 28.71 11.27
C GLY A 296 4.69 28.28 10.62
N GLU A 297 5.34 27.22 11.12
CA GLU A 297 6.56 26.65 10.52
C GLU A 297 6.25 26.00 9.16
N ARG A 298 5.02 25.47 9.01
CA ARG A 298 4.46 24.97 7.75
C ARG A 298 2.96 25.28 7.65
N PRO A 299 2.39 25.46 6.44
CA PRO A 299 0.95 25.51 6.27
C PRO A 299 0.31 24.13 6.52
N PRO A 300 -0.98 24.08 6.89
CA PRO A 300 -1.72 22.81 6.90
C PRO A 300 -1.75 22.22 5.49
N GLY A 301 -1.46 20.93 5.38
CA GLY A 301 -1.58 20.19 4.13
C GLY A 301 -3.04 20.06 3.71
N SER A 302 -3.31 20.04 2.40
CA SER A 302 -4.61 19.58 1.92
C SER A 302 -4.63 18.05 2.03
N ILE A 303 -5.69 17.51 2.63
CA ILE A 303 -5.89 16.06 2.77
C ILE A 303 -7.10 15.65 1.96
N PHE A 304 -7.05 14.45 1.39
CA PHE A 304 -8.21 13.82 0.81
C PHE A 304 -9.03 13.13 1.91
N SER A 305 -10.01 13.85 2.44
CA SER A 305 -10.91 13.34 3.48
C SER A 305 -12.38 13.31 3.00
N PRO A 306 -12.79 12.34 2.16
CA PRO A 306 -14.18 12.23 1.72
C PRO A 306 -15.12 11.98 2.90
N THR A 307 -16.36 12.43 2.79
CA THR A 307 -17.39 12.10 3.79
C THR A 307 -17.77 10.62 3.69
N MET A 308 -18.20 10.01 4.79
CA MET A 308 -18.71 8.63 4.76
C MET A 308 -19.93 8.48 3.85
N ALA A 309 -20.74 9.53 3.70
CA ALA A 309 -21.87 9.54 2.78
C ALA A 309 -21.41 9.48 1.31
N GLU A 310 -20.35 10.22 0.98
CA GLU A 310 -19.71 10.17 -0.34
C GLU A 310 -19.13 8.79 -0.63
N MET A 311 -18.37 8.22 0.31
CA MET A 311 -17.83 6.85 0.19
C MET A 311 -18.93 5.82 -0.06
N ALA A 312 -20.05 5.93 0.66
CA ALA A 312 -21.19 5.02 0.49
C ALA A 312 -21.84 5.15 -0.89
N LEU A 313 -21.97 6.36 -1.43
CA LEU A 313 -22.51 6.59 -2.77
C LEU A 313 -21.59 6.03 -3.85
N TRP A 314 -20.28 6.23 -3.72
CA TRP A 314 -19.29 5.66 -4.64
C TRP A 314 -19.35 4.12 -4.63
N LEU A 315 -19.35 3.48 -3.45
CA LEU A 315 -19.47 2.03 -3.32
C LEU A 315 -20.75 1.47 -3.94
N GLN A 316 -21.87 2.21 -3.84
CA GLN A 316 -23.12 1.82 -4.49
C GLN A 316 -23.00 1.86 -6.01
N SER A 317 -22.34 2.90 -6.55
CA SER A 317 -22.13 3.02 -8.00
C SER A 317 -21.24 1.90 -8.57
N GLU A 318 -20.24 1.44 -7.81
CA GLU A 318 -19.41 0.30 -8.18
C GLU A 318 -20.18 -1.04 -8.18
N GLN A 319 -21.28 -1.14 -7.43
CA GLN A 319 -22.11 -2.34 -7.32
C GLN A 319 -23.25 -2.40 -8.34
N GLU A 320 -23.55 -1.32 -9.07
CA GLU A 320 -24.62 -1.34 -10.06
C GLU A 320 -24.26 -2.26 -11.26
N PRO A 321 -25.12 -3.25 -11.59
CA PRO A 321 -24.85 -4.22 -12.64
C PRO A 321 -24.99 -3.56 -14.02
N GLY A 322 -23.93 -2.88 -14.48
CA GLY A 322 -23.86 -2.17 -15.75
C GLY A 322 -22.46 -1.71 -16.16
N GLN A 323 -21.50 -1.66 -15.22
CA GLN A 323 -20.07 -1.45 -15.50
C GLN A 323 -19.30 -2.66 -14.95
N GLY A 324 -18.48 -3.31 -15.78
CA GLY A 324 -18.06 -4.70 -15.57
C GLY A 324 -17.00 -4.92 -14.47
N ARG A 325 -17.33 -5.84 -13.54
CA ARG A 325 -16.49 -6.80 -12.75
C ARG A 325 -15.16 -6.27 -12.15
N MET A 326 -14.91 -6.44 -10.85
CA MET A 326 -14.73 -7.75 -10.19
C MET A 326 -15.29 -7.83 -8.76
N VAL A 327 -15.89 -8.99 -8.52
CA VAL A 327 -16.27 -9.57 -7.23
C VAL A 327 -15.02 -9.73 -6.36
N GLN A 328 -15.05 -9.21 -5.13
CA GLN A 328 -14.19 -9.65 -4.03
C GLN A 328 -14.30 -11.18 -3.92
N MET A 329 -13.20 -11.88 -4.20
CA MET A 329 -12.99 -13.23 -3.70
C MET A 329 -11.84 -13.18 -2.72
N MET A 330 -12.12 -13.74 -1.54
CA MET A 330 -11.21 -13.99 -0.42
C MET A 330 -9.86 -14.57 -0.86
#